data_AF-A0A6I9YV06-F1
#
_entry.id   AF-A0A6I9YV06-F1
#
_cell.length_a   1.000
_cell.length_b   1.000
_cell.length_c   1.000
_cell.angle_alpha   90.00
_cell.angle_beta   90.00
_cell.angle_gamma   90.00
#
_symmetry.space_group_name_H-M   'P 1'
#
loop_
_entity.id
_entity.type
_entity.pdbx_description
1 polymer ?
#
loop_
_entity_poly.entity_id
_entity_poly.type
_entity_poly.pdbx_seq_one_letter_code
_entity_poly.pdbx_strand_id
1 'polypeptide(L)'
;MTAQGPSAPAFDVNSVSGYEGTKIGDAGHYFPPPPDPLSYPEHLPAQTNWNIPAISEDEAKDAFIEYAESKCCYSKNPAKELMFQDLLALNTYRYYLETFTESRSSSWKTIPYKGEPVDSAMYGAAPSPWDMRVEVPIMFKDNIVKLKVPHTSTVKVQKAKIR
;
A
#
# COMPACT_ATOMS: atom_id res chain seq x y z
N MET A 1 45.15 0.03 38.88
CA MET A 1 44.66 -0.80 37.76
C MET A 1 43.35 -0.19 37.28
N THR A 2 43.37 0.62 36.22
CA THR A 2 42.16 1.25 35.66
C THR A 2 41.40 0.22 34.85
N ALA A 3 40.24 -0.20 35.36
CA ALA A 3 39.34 -1.10 34.65
C ALA A 3 38.83 -0.41 33.38
N GLN A 4 39.31 -0.88 32.24
CA GLN A 4 38.87 -0.47 30.92
C GLN A 4 37.46 -1.04 30.72
N GLY A 5 36.44 -0.21 30.94
CA GLY A 5 35.05 -0.59 30.66
C GLY A 5 34.87 -0.95 29.18
N PRO A 6 33.93 -1.85 28.84
CA PRO A 6 33.72 -2.27 27.46
C PRO A 6 33.33 -1.07 26.60
N SER A 7 34.26 -0.60 25.78
CA SER A 7 34.02 0.44 24.78
C SER A 7 33.73 -0.24 23.45
N ALA A 8 32.45 -0.45 23.15
CA ALA A 8 32.05 -0.75 21.78
C ALA A 8 32.43 0.46 20.89
N PRO A 9 32.92 0.25 19.66
CA PRO A 9 33.27 1.34 18.75
C PRO A 9 32.06 2.25 18.54
N ALA A 10 32.31 3.55 18.42
CA ALA A 10 31.28 4.54 18.18
C ALA A 10 30.62 4.27 16.83
N PHE A 11 29.48 3.55 16.84
CA PHE A 11 28.64 3.43 15.67
C PHE A 11 27.95 4.77 15.44
N ASP A 12 28.23 5.38 14.29
CA ASP A 12 27.51 6.57 13.88
C ASP A 12 26.11 6.20 13.42
N VAL A 13 25.17 6.31 14.35
CA VAL A 13 23.73 6.15 14.13
C VAL A 13 23.18 7.06 13.02
N ASN A 14 23.93 8.10 12.60
CA ASN A 14 23.51 8.99 11.53
C ASN A 14 24.00 8.54 10.14
N SER A 15 24.82 7.47 10.06
CA SER A 15 25.45 7.00 8.83
C SER A 15 25.22 5.48 8.65
N VAL A 16 23.96 5.07 8.64
CA VAL A 16 23.57 3.71 8.23
C VAL A 16 23.27 3.74 6.74
N SER A 17 24.01 2.95 5.96
CA SER A 17 23.85 2.90 4.50
C SER A 17 22.41 2.54 4.10
N GLY A 18 21.82 3.30 3.18
CA GLY A 18 20.44 3.16 2.73
C GLY A 18 19.39 3.79 3.65
N TYR A 19 19.78 4.20 4.86
CA TYR A 19 18.89 4.85 5.85
C TYR A 19 19.32 6.29 6.14
N GLU A 20 20.06 6.91 5.22
CA GLU A 20 20.52 8.29 5.32
C GLU A 20 19.34 9.22 5.59
N GLY A 21 19.54 10.21 6.48
CA GLY A 21 18.47 11.12 6.88
C GLY A 21 17.64 10.68 8.09
N THR A 22 17.76 9.42 8.53
CA THR A 22 17.06 8.92 9.73
C THR A 22 17.73 9.41 11.02
N LYS A 23 17.11 10.37 11.71
CA LYS A 23 17.66 10.98 12.93
C LYS A 23 17.00 10.46 14.21
N ILE A 24 17.75 10.48 15.31
CA ILE A 24 17.19 10.14 16.63
C ILE A 24 16.18 11.20 17.04
N GLY A 25 14.97 10.76 17.41
CA GLY A 25 13.87 11.65 17.82
C GLY A 25 13.04 12.22 16.69
N ASP A 26 13.33 11.84 15.44
CA ASP A 26 12.51 12.21 14.28
C ASP A 26 11.26 11.32 14.16
N ALA A 27 10.19 11.86 13.55
CA ALA A 27 8.92 11.17 13.34
C ALA A 27 8.98 10.07 12.26
N GLY A 28 10.06 10.07 11.47
CA GLY A 28 10.38 9.04 10.49
C GLY A 28 10.80 9.63 9.15
N HIS A 29 11.81 9.04 8.52
CA HIS A 29 12.26 9.43 7.18
C HIS A 29 11.70 8.47 6.13
N TYR A 30 11.07 8.99 5.08
CA TYR A 30 10.47 8.22 3.99
C TYR A 30 11.48 7.92 2.88
N PHE A 31 11.46 6.70 2.36
CA PHE A 31 12.35 6.25 1.29
C PHE A 31 11.61 6.17 -0.05
N PRO A 32 12.17 6.75 -1.14
CA PRO A 32 11.55 6.65 -2.46
C PRO A 32 11.61 5.20 -2.97
N PRO A 33 10.56 4.70 -3.67
CA PRO A 33 10.60 3.38 -4.29
C PRO A 33 11.72 3.26 -5.32
N PRO A 34 12.22 2.03 -5.56
CA PRO A 34 13.17 1.80 -6.64
C PRO A 34 12.54 2.18 -7.99
N PRO A 35 13.34 2.60 -8.98
CA PRO A 35 12.84 2.90 -10.31
C PRO A 35 12.09 1.73 -10.92
N ASP A 36 10.97 2.01 -11.60
CA ASP A 36 10.13 1.00 -12.23
C ASP A 36 10.90 0.34 -13.39
N PRO A 37 11.14 -0.98 -13.38
CA PRO A 37 11.89 -1.66 -14.44
C PRO A 37 11.05 -1.92 -15.71
N LEU A 38 9.74 -1.64 -15.68
CA LEU A 38 8.82 -2.04 -16.74
C LEU A 38 8.75 -1.01 -17.88
N SER A 39 9.10 -1.45 -19.09
CA SER A 39 8.59 -0.86 -20.32
C SER A 39 7.18 -1.40 -20.57
N TYR A 40 6.17 -0.54 -20.44
CA TYR A 40 4.81 -0.93 -20.80
C TYR A 40 4.74 -1.15 -22.31
N PRO A 41 4.22 -2.30 -22.80
CA PRO A 41 3.97 -2.48 -24.22
C PRO A 41 3.06 -1.35 -24.71
N GLU A 42 3.53 -0.58 -25.69
CA GLU A 42 2.89 0.67 -26.14
C GLU A 42 1.48 0.46 -26.70
N HIS A 43 1.12 -0.77 -27.07
CA HIS A 43 -0.19 -1.09 -27.64
C HIS A 43 -0.64 -2.50 -27.23
N LEU A 44 -1.57 -2.58 -26.28
CA LEU A 44 -2.45 -3.74 -26.19
C LEU A 44 -3.34 -3.74 -27.45
N PRO A 45 -3.58 -4.90 -28.08
CA PRO A 45 -4.47 -4.96 -29.24
C PRO A 45 -5.86 -4.46 -28.85
N ALA A 46 -6.43 -3.58 -29.68
CA ALA A 46 -7.80 -3.12 -29.48
C ALA A 46 -8.75 -4.32 -29.48
N GLN A 47 -9.64 -4.41 -28.48
CA GLN A 47 -10.69 -5.42 -28.47
C GLN A 47 -11.65 -5.16 -29.63
N THR A 48 -11.65 -6.04 -30.63
CA THR A 48 -12.48 -5.91 -31.84
C THR A 48 -13.76 -6.76 -31.79
N ASN A 49 -13.83 -7.74 -30.88
CA ASN A 49 -14.99 -8.61 -30.74
C ASN A 49 -15.90 -8.12 -29.61
N TRP A 50 -16.91 -7.32 -29.96
CA TRP A 50 -17.94 -6.86 -29.05
C TRP A 50 -19.23 -7.64 -29.29
N ASN A 51 -19.47 -8.69 -28.50
CA ASN A 51 -20.79 -9.28 -28.41
C ASN A 51 -21.57 -8.53 -27.33
N ILE A 52 -22.48 -7.65 -27.74
CA ILE A 52 -23.33 -6.86 -26.84
C ILE A 52 -24.63 -7.65 -26.63
N PRO A 53 -24.90 -8.15 -25.41
CA PRO A 53 -26.18 -8.75 -25.11
C PRO A 53 -27.28 -7.72 -25.30
N ALA A 54 -28.26 -8.04 -26.14
CA ALA A 54 -29.47 -7.25 -26.32
C ALA A 54 -30.63 -7.98 -25.64
N ILE A 55 -31.50 -7.23 -24.99
CA ILE A 55 -32.78 -7.74 -24.47
C ILE A 55 -33.84 -7.59 -25.55
N SER A 56 -34.90 -8.41 -25.48
CA SER A 56 -36.07 -8.25 -26.36
C SER A 56 -36.91 -7.02 -25.95
N GLU A 57 -37.77 -6.57 -26.86
CA GLU A 57 -38.74 -5.50 -26.54
C GLU A 57 -39.67 -5.89 -25.38
N ASP A 58 -40.09 -7.16 -25.34
CA ASP A 58 -40.95 -7.68 -24.27
C ASP A 58 -40.22 -7.62 -22.92
N GLU A 59 -38.96 -8.05 -22.87
CA GLU A 59 -38.13 -7.97 -21.66
C GLU A 59 -37.89 -6.52 -21.21
N ALA A 60 -37.61 -5.62 -22.15
CA ALA A 60 -37.43 -4.19 -21.86
C ALA A 60 -38.71 -3.56 -21.30
N LYS A 61 -39.87 -3.95 -21.85
CA LYS A 61 -41.18 -3.45 -21.44
C LYS A 61 -41.57 -3.98 -20.06
N ASP A 62 -41.38 -5.27 -19.82
CA ASP A 62 -41.65 -5.89 -18.53
C ASP A 62 -40.79 -5.27 -17.42
N ALA A 63 -39.49 -5.07 -17.68
CA ALA A 63 -38.59 -4.39 -16.75
C ALA A 63 -39.02 -2.94 -16.46
N PHE A 64 -39.52 -2.21 -17.47
CA PHE A 64 -40.00 -0.85 -17.27
C PHE A 64 -41.31 -0.79 -16.48
N ILE A 65 -42.20 -1.77 -16.69
CA ILE A 65 -43.41 -1.94 -15.89
C ILE A 65 -43.00 -2.21 -14.44
N GLU A 66 -42.14 -3.20 -14.18
CA GLU A 66 -41.64 -3.57 -12.84
C GLU A 66 -41.04 -2.35 -12.11
N TYR A 67 -40.21 -1.57 -12.82
CA TYR A 67 -39.66 -0.32 -12.28
C TYR A 67 -40.75 0.67 -11.87
N ALA A 68 -41.76 0.90 -12.72
CA ALA A 68 -42.89 1.78 -12.40
C ALA A 68 -43.70 1.25 -11.20
N GLU A 69 -43.88 -0.07 -11.07
CA GLU A 69 -44.56 -0.67 -9.92
C GLU A 69 -43.80 -0.46 -8.61
N SER A 70 -42.46 -0.42 -8.65
CA SER A 70 -41.61 -0.22 -7.47
C SER A 70 -41.72 1.19 -6.87
N LYS A 71 -42.34 2.14 -7.58
CA LYS A 71 -42.48 3.54 -7.15
C LYS A 71 -43.92 3.83 -6.74
N CYS A 72 -44.09 4.31 -5.50
CA CYS A 72 -45.38 4.58 -4.83
C CYS A 72 -46.47 5.20 -5.70
N CYS A 73 -46.07 6.08 -6.62
CA CYS A 73 -46.95 7.06 -7.20
C CYS A 73 -46.72 7.20 -8.72
N TYR A 74 -46.05 6.22 -9.34
CA TYR A 74 -45.92 6.14 -10.80
C TYR A 74 -47.13 5.38 -11.37
N SER A 75 -47.71 5.90 -12.45
CA SER A 75 -48.67 5.12 -13.23
C SER A 75 -47.92 4.09 -14.07
N LYS A 76 -48.48 2.87 -14.15
CA LYS A 76 -47.98 1.80 -15.02
C LYS A 76 -48.45 1.96 -16.46
N ASN A 77 -49.46 2.79 -16.70
CA ASN A 77 -50.10 2.91 -18.02
C ASN A 77 -49.11 3.34 -19.11
N PRO A 78 -48.22 4.34 -18.91
CA PRO A 78 -47.22 4.71 -19.92
C PRO A 78 -46.27 3.56 -20.28
N ALA A 79 -45.88 2.72 -19.32
CA ALA A 79 -45.01 1.57 -19.59
C ALA A 79 -45.76 0.45 -20.35
N LYS A 80 -47.05 0.23 -20.06
CA LYS A 80 -47.90 -0.75 -20.77
C LYS A 80 -48.23 -0.33 -22.20
N GLU A 81 -48.45 0.96 -22.43
CA GLU A 81 -48.80 1.52 -23.74
C GLU A 81 -47.56 1.91 -24.57
N LEU A 82 -46.35 1.77 -23.99
CA LEU A 82 -45.09 1.99 -24.69
C LEU A 82 -45.02 1.15 -25.97
N MET A 83 -44.69 1.82 -27.08
CA MET A 83 -44.31 1.20 -28.35
C MET A 83 -42.88 1.64 -28.67
N PHE A 84 -41.98 0.68 -28.86
CA PHE A 84 -40.61 0.96 -29.27
C PHE A 84 -40.60 1.42 -30.73
N GLN A 85 -39.88 2.51 -31.01
CA GLN A 85 -39.58 2.90 -32.39
C GLN A 85 -38.25 2.28 -32.83
N ASP A 86 -37.25 2.32 -31.95
CA ASP A 86 -35.96 1.67 -32.08
C ASP A 86 -35.52 1.18 -30.70
N LEU A 87 -34.98 -0.05 -30.63
CA LEU A 87 -34.36 -0.61 -29.44
C LEU A 87 -32.86 -0.84 -29.70
N LEU A 88 -32.02 0.08 -29.21
CA LEU A 88 -30.57 0.05 -29.41
C LEU A 88 -29.86 -0.41 -28.14
N ALA A 89 -29.16 -1.53 -28.21
CA ALA A 89 -28.30 -2.01 -27.13
C ALA A 89 -26.99 -1.21 -27.12
N LEU A 90 -26.72 -0.53 -26.00
CA LEU A 90 -25.47 0.22 -25.78
C LEU A 90 -24.69 -0.41 -24.62
N ASN A 91 -23.40 -0.63 -24.82
CA ASN A 91 -22.50 -1.08 -23.77
C ASN A 91 -21.96 0.12 -22.96
N THR A 92 -21.97 -0.01 -21.63
CA THR A 92 -21.25 0.91 -20.74
C THR A 92 -20.23 0.10 -19.93
N TYR A 93 -18.94 0.40 -20.09
CA TYR A 93 -17.91 -0.19 -19.24
C TYR A 93 -17.79 0.63 -17.97
N ARG A 94 -18.16 0.03 -16.84
CA ARG A 94 -17.83 0.57 -15.53
C ARG A 94 -16.60 -0.16 -15.00
N TYR A 95 -15.43 0.44 -15.18
CA TYR A 95 -14.23 -0.01 -14.49
C TYR A 95 -14.14 0.67 -13.13
N TYR A 96 -13.65 -0.07 -12.14
CA TYR A 96 -13.19 0.51 -10.88
C TYR A 96 -11.71 0.16 -10.77
N LEU A 97 -10.88 1.20 -10.70
CA LEU A 97 -9.45 1.02 -10.49
C LEU A 97 -9.21 1.11 -8.98
N GLU A 98 -8.95 -0.04 -8.36
CA GLU A 98 -8.39 -0.08 -7.01
C GLU A 98 -6.87 -0.08 -7.15
N THR A 99 -6.22 0.98 -6.68
CA THR A 99 -4.77 1.02 -6.52
C THR A 99 -4.44 0.95 -5.04
N PHE A 100 -3.34 0.26 -4.72
CA PHE A 100 -2.75 0.32 -3.39
C PHE A 100 -1.31 0.82 -3.55
N THR A 101 -0.84 1.60 -2.57
CA THR A 101 0.51 2.13 -2.56
C THR A 101 1.24 1.64 -1.32
N GLU A 102 2.54 1.40 -1.47
CA GLU A 102 3.43 1.10 -0.35
C GLU A 102 4.31 2.32 -0.07
N SER A 103 4.47 2.65 1.21
CA SER A 103 5.51 3.59 1.65
C SER A 103 6.35 2.94 2.74
N ARG A 104 7.66 3.19 2.70
CA ARG A 104 8.59 2.73 3.73
C ARG A 104 9.20 3.93 4.41
N SER A 105 9.21 3.90 5.74
CA SER A 105 9.91 4.88 6.55
C SER A 105 10.65 4.21 7.70
N SER A 106 11.65 4.90 8.24
CA SER A 106 12.37 4.41 9.41
C SER A 106 12.56 5.48 10.47
N SER A 107 12.65 5.04 11.72
CA SER A 107 12.92 5.88 12.87
C SER A 107 13.73 5.12 13.91
N TRP A 108 14.53 5.85 14.68
CA TRP A 108 15.29 5.27 15.78
C TRP A 108 14.41 5.01 16.99
N LYS A 109 14.48 3.78 17.53
CA LYS A 109 13.82 3.41 18.78
C LYS A 109 14.85 3.14 19.88
N THR A 110 14.75 3.88 20.98
CA THR A 110 15.60 3.68 22.18
C THR A 110 14.84 2.85 23.21
N ILE A 111 15.48 1.79 23.73
CA ILE A 111 14.93 0.94 24.81
C ILE A 111 16.01 0.68 25.87
N PRO A 112 15.63 0.42 27.14
CA PRO A 112 16.60 0.03 28.17
C PRO A 112 17.31 -1.27 27.81
N TYR A 113 18.63 -1.28 27.92
CA TYR A 113 19.46 -2.45 27.67
C TYR A 113 19.49 -3.38 28.90
N LYS A 114 19.15 -4.65 28.72
CA LYS A 114 19.05 -5.66 29.80
C LYS A 114 20.15 -6.74 29.77
N GLY A 115 21.15 -6.60 28.90
CA GLY A 115 22.20 -7.62 28.71
C GLY A 115 21.91 -8.63 27.59
N GLU A 116 20.82 -8.46 26.86
CA GLU A 116 20.47 -9.27 25.67
C GLU A 116 21.52 -9.13 24.55
N PRO A 117 21.69 -10.14 23.67
CA PRO A 117 22.51 -10.00 22.48
C PRO A 117 22.09 -8.80 21.60
N VAL A 118 23.09 -8.04 21.12
CA VAL A 118 22.87 -6.83 20.31
C VAL A 118 23.18 -7.11 18.85
N ASP A 119 22.15 -7.11 18.02
CA ASP A 119 22.29 -7.22 16.56
C ASP A 119 22.85 -5.93 15.95
N SER A 120 24.16 -5.78 16.05
CA SER A 120 24.95 -4.63 15.60
C SER A 120 25.53 -4.83 14.20
N ALA A 121 26.10 -3.76 13.63
CA ALA A 121 26.76 -3.79 12.31
C ALA A 121 27.97 -4.74 12.23
N MET A 122 28.43 -5.29 13.35
CA MET A 122 29.44 -6.34 13.37
C MET A 122 28.94 -7.67 12.80
N TYR A 123 27.62 -7.90 12.77
CA TYR A 123 27.01 -9.13 12.28
C TYR A 123 26.65 -9.09 10.80
N GLY A 124 26.81 -7.94 10.13
CA GLY A 124 26.51 -7.77 8.71
C GLY A 124 26.17 -6.34 8.34
N ALA A 125 25.98 -6.10 7.04
CA ALA A 125 25.45 -4.85 6.52
C ALA A 125 23.93 -4.82 6.65
N ALA A 126 23.37 -3.65 6.96
CA ALA A 126 21.92 -3.47 6.94
C ALA A 126 21.38 -3.63 5.50
N PRO A 127 20.21 -4.27 5.30
CA PRO A 127 19.57 -4.32 3.99
C PRO A 127 19.08 -2.92 3.57
N SER A 128 18.94 -2.65 2.27
CA SER A 128 18.26 -1.45 1.80
C SER A 128 16.82 -1.39 2.33
N PRO A 129 16.21 -0.19 2.53
CA PRO A 129 14.82 -0.07 2.93
C PRO A 129 13.85 -0.92 2.09
N TRP A 130 14.10 -1.04 0.78
CA TRP A 130 13.27 -1.84 -0.15
C TRP A 130 13.65 -3.32 -0.22
N ASP A 131 14.83 -3.73 0.27
CA ASP A 131 15.24 -5.13 0.39
C ASP A 131 14.75 -5.79 1.68
N MET A 132 14.19 -5.00 2.61
CA MET A 132 13.52 -5.52 3.80
C MET A 132 12.38 -6.45 3.41
N ARG A 133 12.41 -7.69 3.90
CA ARG A 133 11.35 -8.67 3.68
C ARG A 133 10.15 -8.33 4.55
N VAL A 134 9.02 -8.03 3.91
CA VAL A 134 7.72 -7.80 4.54
C VAL A 134 6.74 -8.81 3.97
N GLU A 135 5.91 -9.42 4.82
CA GLU A 135 4.84 -10.29 4.33
C GLU A 135 3.85 -9.47 3.50
N VAL A 136 3.47 -10.01 2.34
CA VAL A 136 2.54 -9.34 1.43
C VAL A 136 1.17 -9.25 2.11
N PRO A 137 0.62 -8.05 2.36
CA PRO A 137 -0.68 -7.89 3.00
C PRO A 137 -1.80 -8.38 2.09
N ILE A 138 -3.00 -8.52 2.67
CA ILE A 138 -4.22 -8.73 1.91
C ILE A 138 -4.40 -7.54 0.96
N MET A 139 -4.53 -7.80 -0.34
CA MET A 139 -4.73 -6.74 -1.34
C MET A 139 -5.96 -5.89 -0.99
N PHE A 140 -5.85 -4.58 -1.23
CA PHE A 140 -6.91 -3.58 -1.02
C PHE A 140 -7.37 -3.44 0.44
N LYS A 141 -6.48 -3.75 1.39
CA LYS A 141 -6.67 -3.44 2.82
C LYS A 141 -5.47 -2.71 3.37
N ASP A 142 -5.74 -1.67 4.15
CA ASP A 142 -4.69 -0.91 4.84
C ASP A 142 -3.96 -1.79 5.84
N ASN A 143 -2.62 -1.73 5.80
CA ASN A 143 -1.76 -2.45 6.72
C ASN A 143 -0.54 -1.60 7.10
N ILE A 144 -0.14 -1.67 8.36
CA ILE A 144 1.08 -1.03 8.86
C ILE A 144 1.92 -2.09 9.58
N VAL A 145 3.10 -2.37 9.05
CA VAL A 145 4.05 -3.31 9.64
C VAL A 145 5.26 -2.54 10.18
N LYS A 146 5.67 -2.86 11.41
CA LYS A 146 6.87 -2.29 12.04
C LYS A 146 7.89 -3.40 12.25
N LEU A 147 9.01 -3.31 11.53
CA LEU A 147 10.10 -4.27 11.62
C LEU A 147 11.36 -3.58 12.15
N LYS A 148 12.17 -4.34 12.89
CA LYS A 148 13.51 -3.90 13.28
C LYS A 148 14.45 -4.11 12.10
N VAL A 149 15.22 -3.09 11.74
CA VAL A 149 16.24 -3.21 10.68
C VAL A 149 17.40 -4.08 11.18
N PRO A 150 17.75 -5.18 10.50
CA PRO A 150 18.87 -6.03 10.89
C PRO A 150 20.20 -5.27 10.97
N HIS A 151 21.06 -5.66 11.89
CA HIS A 151 22.44 -5.17 12.02
C HIS A 151 22.58 -3.67 12.31
N THR A 152 21.53 -3.00 12.81
CA THR A 152 21.54 -1.55 13.12
C THR A 152 21.51 -1.24 14.62
N SER A 153 21.49 -2.26 15.48
CA SER A 153 21.35 -2.06 16.93
C SER A 153 22.65 -1.58 17.55
N THR A 154 22.54 -0.66 18.51
CA THR A 154 23.70 -0.18 19.28
C THR A 154 23.32 0.03 20.73
N VAL A 155 24.30 -0.07 21.62
CA VAL A 155 24.15 0.26 23.04
C VAL A 155 24.91 1.55 23.30
N LYS A 156 24.22 2.52 23.91
CA LYS A 156 24.83 3.78 24.35
C LYS A 156 24.79 3.85 25.87
N VAL A 157 25.92 4.16 26.48
CA VAL A 157 25.98 4.47 27.91
C VAL A 157 25.48 5.90 28.11
N GLN A 158 24.35 6.07 28.78
CA GLN A 158 23.92 7.39 29.20
C GLN A 158 24.74 7.82 30.42
N LYS A 159 25.53 8.89 30.27
CA LYS A 159 26.17 9.54 31.43
C LYS A 159 25.11 10.33 32.18
N ALA A 160 24.77 9.90 33.39
CA ALA A 160 23.89 10.68 34.26
C ALA A 160 24.57 12.01 34.59
N LYS A 161 23.91 13.13 34.26
CA LYS A 161 24.33 14.46 34.71
C LYS A 161 23.79 14.63 36.13
N ILE A 162 24.62 14.30 37.12
CA ILE A 162 24.31 14.55 38.54
C ILE A 162 24.26 16.07 38.70
N ARG A 163 23.12 16.58 39.17
CA ARG A 163 22.89 18.00 39.45
C ARG A 163 23.35 18.33 40.86
#